data_AF-A0A7V9JI66-F1
#
_entry.id   AF-A0A7V9JI66-F1
#
_cell.length_a   1.000
_cell.length_b   1.000
_cell.length_c   1.000
_cell.angle_alpha   90.00
_cell.angle_beta   90.00
_cell.angle_gamma   90.00
#
_symmetry.space_group_name_H-M   'P 1'
#
loop_
_entity.id
_entity.type
_entity.pdbx_description
1 polymer ?
#
loop_
_entity_poly.entity_id
_entity_poly.type
_entity_poly.pdbx_seq_one_letter_code
_entity_poly.pdbx_strand_id
1 'polypeptide(L)'
;MDEPLEPLPDFGTLSDDDLKSLIEELEREENEVSYRRRLLQGRIDILRAERTARLKAGGVDHMDVDVDRLTDILASRSTPEGTPSGDDPI
;
A
#
# COMPACT_ATOMS: atom_id res chain seq x y z
N MET A 1 -19.61 0.34 7.98
CA MET A 1 -20.56 0.79 6.95
C MET A 1 -19.86 0.49 5.64
N ASP A 2 -20.40 -0.46 4.87
CA ASP A 2 -19.97 -0.66 3.48
C ASP A 2 -20.66 0.45 2.71
N GLU A 3 -19.94 1.53 2.41
CA GLU A 3 -20.48 2.62 1.60
C GLU A 3 -20.59 2.08 0.17
N PRO A 4 -21.79 2.09 -0.43
CA PRO A 4 -21.96 1.54 -1.78
C PRO A 4 -21.04 2.31 -2.74
N LEU A 5 -20.22 1.57 -3.48
CA LEU A 5 -19.35 2.16 -4.50
C LEU A 5 -20.21 2.97 -5.47
N GLU A 6 -19.96 4.28 -5.54
CA GLU A 6 -20.64 5.13 -6.51
C GLU A 6 -20.28 4.65 -7.92
N PRO A 7 -21.27 4.49 -8.81
CA PRO A 7 -21.00 4.09 -10.18
C PRO A 7 -20.20 5.17 -10.88
N LEU A 8 -19.20 4.74 -11.66
CA LEU A 8 -18.42 5.65 -12.49
C LEU A 8 -19.31 6.43 -13.46
N PRO A 9 -18.96 7.70 -13.77
CA PRO A 9 -19.71 8.51 -14.72
C PRO A 9 -19.61 7.93 -16.15
N ASP A 10 -20.56 8.31 -17.01
CA ASP A 10 -20.48 7.99 -18.44
C ASP A 10 -19.38 8.82 -19.12
N PHE A 11 -18.22 8.20 -19.32
CA PHE A 11 -17.04 8.84 -19.90
C PHE A 11 -17.28 9.43 -21.30
N GLY A 12 -18.24 8.91 -22.07
CA GLY A 12 -18.56 9.42 -23.40
C GLY A 12 -19.18 10.81 -23.40
N THR A 13 -19.57 11.32 -22.23
CA THR A 13 -20.19 12.64 -22.05
C THR A 13 -19.24 13.69 -21.48
N LEU A 14 -18.04 13.29 -21.05
CA LEU A 14 -17.03 14.16 -20.46
C LEU A 14 -16.11 14.76 -21.53
N SER A 15 -15.66 15.99 -21.34
CA SER A 15 -14.59 16.56 -22.14
C SER A 15 -13.23 15.99 -21.73
N ASP A 16 -12.20 16.14 -22.58
CA ASP A 16 -10.84 15.71 -22.25
C ASP A 16 -10.30 16.38 -20.98
N ASP A 17 -10.69 17.64 -20.71
CA ASP A 17 -10.27 18.36 -19.51
C ASP A 17 -11.01 17.86 -18.27
N ASP A 18 -12.29 17.48 -18.40
CA ASP A 18 -13.04 16.85 -17.31
C ASP A 18 -12.48 15.46 -17.00
N LEU A 19 -12.11 14.69 -18.03
CA LEU A 19 -11.48 13.37 -17.87
C LEU A 19 -10.14 13.48 -17.14
N LYS A 20 -9.27 14.43 -17.51
CA LYS A 20 -8.01 14.66 -16.79
C LYS A 20 -8.25 15.03 -15.34
N SER A 21 -9.19 15.92 -15.09
CA SER A 21 -9.54 16.35 -13.73
C SER A 21 -10.03 15.18 -12.87
N LEU A 22 -10.87 14.31 -13.44
CA LEU A 22 -11.38 13.10 -12.78
C LEU A 22 -10.28 12.08 -12.50
N ILE A 23 -9.35 11.87 -13.44
CA ILE A 23 -8.19 11.00 -13.25
C ILE A 23 -7.34 11.52 -12.09
N GLU A 24 -7.00 12.80 -12.08
CA GLU A 24 -6.18 13.39 -11.01
C GLU A 24 -6.86 13.28 -9.63
N GLU A 25 -8.18 13.40 -9.57
CA GLU A 25 -8.94 13.20 -8.34
C GLU A 25 -8.87 11.75 -7.84
N LEU A 26 -9.19 10.79 -8.69
CA LEU A 26 -9.15 9.37 -8.35
C LEU A 26 -7.74 8.91 -8.00
N GLU A 27 -6.71 9.42 -8.67
CA GLU A 27 -5.31 9.14 -8.32
C GLU A 27 -4.96 9.68 -6.94
N ARG A 28 -5.43 10.87 -6.54
CA ARG A 28 -5.21 11.40 -5.18
C ARG A 28 -5.88 10.52 -4.13
N GLU A 29 -7.12 10.10 -4.37
CA GLU A 29 -7.85 9.22 -3.45
C GLU A 29 -7.19 7.84 -3.33
N GLU A 30 -6.82 7.24 -4.46
CA GLU A 30 -6.08 5.96 -4.49
C GLU A 30 -4.79 6.09 -3.69
N ASN A 31 -4.01 7.15 -3.93
CA ASN A 31 -2.73 7.36 -3.25
C ASN A 31 -2.91 7.46 -1.73
N GLU A 32 -3.96 8.11 -1.26
CA GLU A 32 -4.27 8.20 0.17
C GLU A 32 -4.62 6.83 0.75
N VAL A 33 -5.48 6.06 0.09
CA VAL A 33 -5.83 4.69 0.50
C VAL A 33 -4.59 3.81 0.51
N SER A 34 -3.77 3.89 -0.53
CA SER A 34 -2.52 3.14 -0.67
C SER A 34 -1.51 3.51 0.41
N TYR A 35 -1.41 4.79 0.80
CA TYR A 35 -0.57 5.23 1.91
C TYR A 35 -1.02 4.63 3.25
N ARG A 36 -2.31 4.70 3.56
CA ARG A 36 -2.90 4.11 4.78
C ARG A 36 -2.67 2.59 4.80
N ARG A 37 -2.87 1.92 3.67
CA ARG A 37 -2.61 0.47 3.52
C ARG A 37 -1.16 0.12 3.84
N ARG A 38 -0.18 0.84 3.27
CA ARG A 38 1.25 0.60 3.53
C ARG A 38 1.62 0.83 5.00
N LEU A 39 1.07 1.87 5.64
CA LEU A 39 1.30 2.15 7.06
C LEU A 39 0.78 1.01 7.96
N LEU A 40 -0.44 0.52 7.68
CA LEU A 40 -1.03 -0.59 8.40
C LEU A 40 -0.25 -1.89 8.20
N GLN A 41 0.15 -2.18 6.96
CA GLN A 41 1.01 -3.34 6.66
C GLN A 41 2.31 -3.28 7.46
N GLY A 42 3.03 -2.15 7.46
CA GLY A 42 4.26 -1.99 8.23
C GLY A 42 4.08 -2.25 9.73
N ARG A 43 2.99 -1.73 10.33
CA ARG A 43 2.65 -2.00 11.74
C ARG A 43 2.38 -3.47 12.00
N ILE A 44 1.60 -4.13 11.14
CA ILE A 44 1.29 -5.56 11.24
C ILE A 44 2.59 -6.38 11.18
N ASP A 45 3.51 -5.99 10.32
CA ASP A 45 4.74 -6.73 10.09
C ASP A 45 5.71 -6.62 11.27
N ILE A 46 5.83 -5.44 11.88
CA ILE A 46 6.54 -5.23 13.15
C ILE A 46 5.97 -6.16 14.23
N LEU A 47 4.65 -6.17 14.41
CA LEU A 47 4.00 -6.99 15.43
C LEU A 47 4.18 -8.50 15.17
N ARG A 48 4.14 -8.93 13.90
CA ARG A 48 4.40 -10.33 13.52
C ARG A 48 5.84 -10.73 13.80
N ALA A 49 6.80 -9.86 13.53
CA ALA A 49 8.21 -10.11 13.80
C ALA A 49 8.49 -10.23 15.29
N GLU A 50 7.94 -9.31 16.09
CA GLU A 50 8.06 -9.33 17.55
C GLU A 50 7.43 -10.58 18.16
N ARG A 51 6.21 -10.94 17.72
CA ARG A 51 5.56 -12.19 18.13
C ARG A 51 6.44 -13.41 17.84
N THR A 52 7.07 -13.45 16.68
CA THR A 52 7.98 -14.54 16.29
C THR A 52 9.25 -14.54 17.14
N ALA A 53 9.81 -13.37 17.45
CA ALA A 53 10.98 -13.23 18.32
C ALA A 53 10.69 -13.76 19.73
N ARG A 54 9.57 -13.36 20.34
CA ARG A 54 9.14 -13.84 21.66
C ARG A 54 8.95 -15.36 21.71
N LEU A 55 8.34 -15.94 20.67
CA LEU A 55 8.14 -17.39 20.58
C LEU A 55 9.48 -18.14 20.51
N LYS A 56 10.46 -17.62 19.75
CA LYS A 56 11.80 -18.21 19.65
C LYS A 56 12.62 -18.04 20.93
N ALA A 57 12.48 -16.92 21.62
CA ALA A 57 13.17 -16.61 22.87
C ALA A 57 12.56 -17.32 24.11
N GLY A 58 11.56 -18.18 23.93
CA GLY A 58 10.91 -18.89 25.05
C GLY A 58 10.14 -17.97 26.00
N GLY A 59 9.66 -16.81 25.53
CA GLY A 59 8.91 -15.85 26.34
C GLY A 59 9.75 -14.88 27.18
N VAL A 60 11.08 -14.87 27.00
CA VAL A 60 11.96 -13.87 27.62
C VAL A 60 11.85 -12.57 26.82
N ASP A 61 11.46 -11.48 27.49
CA ASP A 61 11.19 -10.17 26.87
C ASP A 61 12.51 -9.57 26.35
N HIS A 62 12.68 -9.52 25.03
CA HIS A 62 13.86 -8.94 24.38
C HIS A 62 13.44 -7.62 23.76
N MET A 63 13.46 -6.54 24.56
CA MET A 63 13.14 -5.18 24.10
C MET A 63 14.30 -4.50 23.36
N ASP A 64 15.13 -5.26 22.64
CA ASP A 64 16.11 -4.68 21.72
C ASP A 64 15.50 -4.66 20.32
N VAL A 65 15.00 -3.48 19.91
CA VAL A 65 14.42 -3.28 18.59
C VAL A 65 15.56 -3.17 17.58
N ASP A 66 15.84 -4.29 16.91
CA ASP A 66 16.81 -4.35 15.82
C ASP A 66 16.26 -3.63 14.57
N VAL A 67 16.82 -2.45 14.29
CA VAL A 67 16.42 -1.57 13.17
C VAL A 67 16.84 -2.15 11.81
N ASP A 68 17.94 -2.90 11.76
CA ASP A 68 18.39 -3.55 10.51
C ASP A 68 17.40 -4.65 10.13
N ARG A 69 16.98 -5.45 11.11
CA ARG A 69 15.93 -6.45 10.92
C ARG A 69 14.58 -5.84 10.54
N LEU A 70 14.25 -4.67 11.07
CA LEU A 70 13.04 -3.93 10.67
C LEU A 70 13.08 -3.54 9.19
N THR A 71 14.24 -3.10 8.71
CA THR A 71 14.46 -2.74 7.30
C THR A 71 14.23 -3.95 6.40
N ASP A 72 14.74 -5.13 6.77
CA ASP A 72 14.53 -6.38 6.01
C ASP A 72 13.05 -6.80 5.95
N ILE A 73 12.34 -6.71 7.08
CA ILE A 73 10.92 -7.05 7.18
C ILE A 73 10.09 -6.17 6.22
N LEU A 74 10.41 -4.88 6.16
CA LEU A 74 9.72 -3.92 5.30
C LEU A 74 10.17 -4.03 3.82
N ALA A 75 11.45 -4.32 3.56
CA ALA A 75 12.01 -4.41 2.21
C ALA A 75 11.57 -5.68 1.45
N SER A 76 11.36 -6.80 2.14
CA SER A 76 10.97 -8.10 1.54
C SER A 76 9.68 -8.08 0.71
N ARG A 77 8.89 -7.00 0.77
CA ARG A 77 7.64 -6.84 -0.01
C ARG A 77 7.62 -5.63 -0.95
N SER A 78 8.70 -4.84 -0.99
CA SER A 78 8.75 -3.61 -1.77
C SER A 78 9.17 -3.81 -3.22
N THR A 79 9.42 -5.02 -3.70
CA THR A 79 9.66 -5.27 -5.12
C THR A 79 8.33 -5.25 -5.87
N PRO A 80 7.99 -4.18 -6.60
CA PRO A 80 6.93 -4.29 -7.57
C PRO A 80 7.53 -5.13 -8.71
N GLU A 81 6.98 -6.30 -9.00
CA GLU A 81 7.13 -6.82 -10.35
C GLU A 81 6.46 -5.80 -11.27
N GLY A 82 7.25 -4.85 -11.75
CA GLY A 82 6.88 -3.94 -12.81
C GLY A 82 6.56 -4.79 -14.01
N THR A 83 5.27 -5.09 -14.21
CA THR A 83 4.79 -5.51 -15.51
C THR A 83 5.16 -4.36 -16.46
N PRO A 84 5.98 -4.57 -17.50
CA PRO A 84 6.24 -3.52 -18.46
C PRO A 84 4.90 -3.10 -19.07
N SER A 85 4.49 -1.87 -18.76
CA SER A 85 3.34 -1.21 -19.35
C SER A 85 3.59 -1.13 -20.85
N GLY A 86 2.87 -1.94 -21.62
CA GLY A 86 2.93 -1.99 -23.07
C GLY A 86 2.11 -0.87 -23.71
N ASP A 87 2.48 0.38 -23.45
CA ASP A 87 2.03 1.52 -24.24
C ASP A 87 3.22 2.47 -24.44
N ASP A 88 3.97 2.20 -25.51
CA ASP A 88 4.78 3.21 -26.20
C ASP A 88 3.84 4.18 -26.95
N PRO A 89 4.23 5.45 -27.13
CA PRO A 89 3.37 6.49 -27.66
C PRO A 89 3.01 6.29 -29.15
N ILE A 90 1.84 6.81 -29.52
CA ILE A 90 1.19 6.82 -30.86
C ILE A 90 2.16 7.17 -32.00
#